data_AF-A0AAW1RX56-F1
#
_entry.id   AF-A0AAW1RX56-F1
#
_cell.length_a   1.000
_cell.length_b   1.000
_cell.length_c   1.000
_cell.angle_alpha   90.00
_cell.angle_beta   90.00
_cell.angle_gamma   90.00
#
_symmetry.space_group_name_H-M   'P 1'
#
loop_
_entity.id
_entity.type
_entity.pdbx_description
1 polymer ?
#
loop_
_entity_poly.entity_id
_entity_poly.type
_entity_poly.pdbx_seq_one_letter_code
_entity_poly.pdbx_strand_id
1 'polypeptide(L)'
;MYSCQLLAVTAADGTRPLFHRLVTVIGGGLLMLTTLVALSPALLSTSLGLRAAMAAVNTFTPTHVTVAEASLGWRRPVLLRGMAVAEPKQAGGAALLQAEALRTTEPLWAVVAGREFDAVLAAPRVSGERTANGDWRLEGLLQAWESAQQRAQRPARLAPAAVPAAPAELAMEPAAPAEVRFSADVVLGNAHVFMADGIVHSLQPALREVLGQDVHVAWVVGQRGLQDKGADMGLAADWLRSESPPADLKGLVEPFACSLNSEHVRAEGSGWRSPAGLRLRQPATASLDYTPALARHGLARVNPLLTDIAAVEGGTLDVTVAPERLQLPSERLIVRMVPARLRVGRGVLLGRALELVPGGGGKRAALEVQTAATEFVLVQGGAVVTRRLDLLVGSASRGVHLAIWGEVDPPSGRVNMMLGLPARTLAAAGLRVPPGYMLPLAVRGTLTRPQVDWVGAYQQLAALAMQQRAGVDAEAVAAAAPAPLRDLVASGHRQSAERQQDSK
;
A
#
# COMPACT_ATOMS: atom_id res chain seq x y z
N MET A 1 41.36 47.42 -39.44
CA MET A 1 40.80 47.98 -40.70
C MET A 1 39.67 47.09 -41.17
N TYR A 2 38.44 47.37 -40.73
CA TYR A 2 37.21 46.89 -41.38
C TYR A 2 36.22 48.03 -41.27
N SER A 3 36.12 48.80 -42.36
CA SER A 3 35.17 49.90 -42.51
C SER A 3 33.78 49.31 -42.70
N CYS A 4 32.93 49.45 -41.68
CA CYS A 4 31.48 49.25 -41.82
C CYS A 4 30.93 50.32 -42.76
N GLN A 5 30.49 49.90 -43.94
CA GLN A 5 29.62 50.71 -44.80
C GLN A 5 28.26 50.85 -44.12
N LEU A 6 28.02 52.03 -43.58
CA LEU A 6 26.72 52.46 -43.08
C LEU A 6 25.82 52.75 -44.29
N LEU A 7 24.90 51.85 -44.59
CA LEU A 7 23.84 52.05 -45.58
C LEU A 7 22.87 53.10 -45.02
N ALA A 8 23.01 54.35 -45.48
CA ALA A 8 22.08 55.44 -45.21
C ALA A 8 20.81 55.23 -46.06
N VAL A 9 19.80 54.58 -45.48
CA VAL A 9 18.45 54.54 -46.04
C VAL A 9 17.80 55.91 -45.78
N THR A 10 17.72 56.74 -46.82
CA THR A 10 16.92 57.97 -46.82
C THR A 10 15.43 57.60 -46.75
N ALA A 11 14.85 57.67 -45.56
CA ALA A 11 13.44 57.43 -45.33
C ALA A 11 12.60 58.60 -45.85
N ALA A 12 11.67 58.29 -46.77
CA ALA A 12 10.64 59.21 -47.23
C ALA A 12 9.74 59.65 -46.05
N ASP A 13 9.50 60.96 -45.93
CA ASP A 13 8.88 61.68 -44.81
C ASP A 13 7.38 61.38 -44.56
N GLY A 14 6.81 60.32 -45.16
CA GLY A 14 5.38 59.99 -45.09
C GLY A 14 4.97 58.89 -44.10
N THR A 15 5.91 58.12 -43.52
CA THR A 15 5.61 56.92 -42.71
C THR A 15 5.66 57.13 -41.19
N ARG A 16 6.06 58.32 -40.73
CA ARG A 16 6.12 58.68 -39.30
C ARG A 16 4.81 58.53 -38.51
N PRO A 17 3.59 58.82 -39.04
CA PRO A 17 2.38 58.72 -38.23
C PRO A 17 1.95 57.26 -37.98
N LEU A 18 2.28 56.32 -38.87
CA LEU A 18 1.93 54.91 -38.72
C LEU A 18 2.86 54.20 -37.72
N PHE A 19 4.16 54.49 -37.78
CA PHE A 19 5.13 53.92 -36.85
C PHE A 19 4.88 54.38 -35.41
N HIS A 20 4.60 55.67 -35.19
CA HIS A 20 4.26 56.17 -33.86
C HIS A 20 2.98 55.52 -33.32
N ARG A 21 1.93 55.38 -34.14
CA ARG A 21 0.69 54.69 -33.73
C ARG A 21 0.93 53.23 -33.37
N LEU A 22 1.73 52.51 -34.14
CA LEU A 22 2.08 51.12 -33.87
C LEU A 22 2.87 50.99 -32.55
N VAL A 23 3.87 51.84 -32.33
CA VAL A 23 4.65 51.87 -31.08
C VAL A 23 3.77 52.24 -29.88
N THR A 24 2.83 53.18 -30.03
CA THR A 24 1.89 53.53 -28.95
C THR A 24 0.93 52.38 -28.64
N VAL A 25 0.41 51.67 -29.66
CA VAL A 25 -0.49 50.52 -29.46
C VAL A 25 0.24 49.33 -28.83
N ILE A 26 1.43 48.98 -29.34
CA ILE A 26 2.25 47.89 -28.79
C ILE A 26 2.71 48.26 -27.37
N GLY A 27 3.19 49.49 -27.15
CA GLY A 27 3.63 49.98 -25.85
C GLY A 27 2.48 50.01 -24.83
N GLY A 28 1.30 50.48 -25.24
CA GLY A 28 0.09 50.46 -24.43
C GLY A 28 -0.37 49.04 -24.09
N GLY A 29 -0.33 48.12 -25.06
CA GLY A 29 -0.65 46.70 -24.85
C GLY A 29 0.32 46.02 -23.88
N LEU A 30 1.62 46.26 -24.02
CA LEU A 30 2.64 45.72 -23.12
C LEU A 30 2.50 46.30 -21.70
N LEU A 31 2.24 47.60 -21.58
CA LEU A 31 1.96 48.24 -20.28
C LEU A 31 0.71 47.64 -19.62
N MET A 32 -0.36 47.41 -20.39
CA MET A 32 -1.58 46.79 -19.88
C MET A 32 -1.33 45.35 -19.43
N LEU A 33 -0.58 44.56 -20.21
CA LEU A 33 -0.23 43.17 -19.86
C LEU A 33 0.66 43.11 -18.61
N THR A 34 1.70 43.93 -18.53
CA THR A 34 2.58 44.00 -17.35
C THR A 34 1.81 44.44 -16.11
N THR A 35 0.89 45.41 -16.25
CA THR A 35 0.00 45.84 -15.15
C THR A 35 -0.93 44.71 -14.71
N LEU A 36 -1.51 43.96 -15.66
CA LEU A 36 -2.36 42.80 -15.38
C LEU A 36 -1.58 41.71 -14.64
N VAL A 37 -0.36 41.40 -15.07
CA VAL A 37 0.52 40.43 -14.40
C VAL A 37 0.93 40.93 -13.01
N ALA A 38 1.27 42.21 -12.86
CA ALA A 38 1.64 42.79 -11.57
C ALA A 38 0.47 42.77 -10.57
N LEU A 39 -0.76 43.01 -11.04
CA LEU A 39 -1.98 43.02 -10.20
C LEU A 39 -2.62 41.63 -10.02
N SER A 40 -2.18 40.60 -10.76
CA SER A 40 -2.84 39.29 -10.75
C SER A 40 -2.96 38.67 -9.36
N PRO A 41 -1.97 38.74 -8.42
CA PRO A 41 -2.14 38.16 -7.10
C PRO A 41 -3.20 38.90 -6.27
N ALA A 42 -3.26 40.22 -6.40
CA ALA A 42 -4.27 41.03 -5.72
C ALA A 42 -5.68 40.72 -6.26
N LEU A 43 -5.82 40.57 -7.58
CA LEU A 43 -7.08 40.17 -8.22
C LEU A 43 -7.50 38.77 -7.79
N LEU A 44 -6.58 37.81 -7.77
CA LEU A 44 -6.83 36.43 -7.32
C LEU A 44 -7.16 36.34 -5.83
N SER A 45 -6.72 37.30 -5.02
CA SER A 45 -7.05 37.39 -3.59
C SER A 45 -8.47 37.94 -3.33
N THR A 46 -9.14 38.51 -4.34
CA THR A 46 -10.54 38.92 -4.21
C THR A 46 -11.46 37.69 -4.25
N SER A 47 -12.63 37.76 -3.61
CA SER A 47 -13.60 36.64 -3.61
C SER A 47 -14.06 36.25 -5.02
N LEU A 48 -14.23 37.22 -5.92
CA LEU A 48 -14.58 36.97 -7.32
C LEU A 48 -13.42 36.32 -8.09
N GLY A 49 -12.21 36.87 -7.96
CA GLY A 49 -11.02 36.34 -8.62
C GLY A 49 -10.68 34.93 -8.14
N LEU A 50 -10.79 34.67 -6.84
CA LEU A 50 -10.61 33.35 -6.25
C LEU A 50 -11.65 32.36 -6.78
N ARG A 51 -12.93 32.74 -6.86
CA ARG A 51 -13.98 31.87 -7.44
C ARG A 51 -13.70 31.53 -8.90
N ALA A 52 -13.27 32.51 -9.70
CA ALA A 52 -12.91 32.28 -11.10
C ALA A 52 -11.69 31.36 -11.21
N ALA A 53 -10.68 31.56 -10.38
CA ALA A 53 -9.49 30.71 -10.32
C ALA A 53 -9.85 29.26 -9.91
N MET A 54 -10.68 29.08 -8.88
CA MET A 54 -11.13 27.77 -8.45
C MET A 54 -12.02 27.09 -9.49
N ALA A 55 -12.87 27.84 -10.21
CA ALA A 55 -13.63 27.31 -11.33
C ALA A 55 -12.69 26.79 -12.43
N ALA A 56 -11.63 27.53 -12.77
CA ALA A 56 -10.61 27.06 -13.71
C ALA A 56 -9.87 25.82 -13.19
N VAL A 57 -9.39 25.81 -11.95
CA VAL A 57 -8.72 24.64 -11.33
C VAL A 57 -9.63 23.41 -11.42
N ASN A 58 -10.91 23.57 -11.04
CA ASN A 58 -11.89 22.48 -11.07
C ASN A 58 -12.26 21.99 -12.47
N THR A 59 -11.89 22.70 -13.54
CA THR A 59 -12.00 22.15 -14.92
C THR A 59 -10.85 21.24 -15.29
N PHE A 60 -9.70 21.37 -14.62
CA PHE A 60 -8.50 20.58 -14.88
C PHE A 60 -8.27 19.49 -13.84
N THR A 61 -8.93 19.56 -12.68
CA THR A 61 -8.85 18.54 -11.63
C THR A 61 -10.06 17.61 -11.69
N PRO A 62 -9.90 16.30 -11.48
CA PRO A 62 -11.03 15.37 -11.37
C PRO A 62 -11.83 15.53 -10.06
N THR A 63 -11.55 16.57 -9.28
CA THR A 63 -12.07 16.82 -7.94
C THR A 63 -12.58 18.24 -7.83
N HIS A 64 -13.39 18.50 -6.81
CA HIS A 64 -13.89 19.83 -6.51
C HIS A 64 -13.08 20.45 -5.37
N VAL A 65 -12.16 21.34 -5.73
CA VAL A 65 -11.35 22.12 -4.80
C VAL A 65 -12.06 23.43 -4.49
N THR A 66 -12.16 23.76 -3.21
CA THR A 66 -12.66 25.05 -2.73
C THR A 66 -11.67 25.67 -1.77
N VAL A 67 -11.55 26.99 -1.84
CA VAL A 67 -10.74 27.80 -0.92
C VAL A 67 -11.62 28.96 -0.48
N ALA A 68 -11.74 29.16 0.83
CA ALA A 68 -12.58 30.23 1.38
C ALA A 68 -11.92 31.60 1.21
N GLU A 69 -10.63 31.70 1.54
CA GLU A 69 -9.85 32.93 1.43
C GLU A 69 -8.45 32.62 0.88
N ALA A 70 -7.93 33.54 0.06
CA ALA A 70 -6.57 33.47 -0.44
C ALA A 70 -5.90 34.84 -0.25
N SER A 71 -4.69 34.83 0.31
CA SER A 71 -3.80 35.97 0.37
C SER A 71 -2.58 35.65 -0.46
N LEU A 72 -2.54 36.21 -1.66
CA LEU A 72 -1.50 36.00 -2.65
C LEU A 72 -0.72 37.29 -2.86
N GLY A 73 0.60 37.20 -2.91
CA GLY A 73 1.44 38.35 -3.18
C GLY A 73 2.74 37.98 -3.88
N TRP A 74 3.20 38.85 -4.77
CA TRP A 74 4.52 38.75 -5.38
C TRP A 74 5.67 38.99 -4.41
N ARG A 75 5.42 39.40 -3.17
CA ARG A 75 6.46 39.63 -2.16
C ARG A 75 6.07 39.11 -0.78
N ARG A 76 4.92 38.43 -0.69
CA ARG A 76 4.38 37.90 0.55
C ARG A 76 4.16 36.41 0.41
N PRO A 77 4.38 35.62 1.46
CA PRO A 77 4.10 34.20 1.41
C PRO A 77 2.64 33.92 1.06
N VAL A 78 2.40 32.82 0.36
CA VAL A 78 1.05 32.37 -0.01
C VAL A 78 0.34 31.87 1.24
N LEU A 79 -0.88 32.35 1.46
CA LEU A 79 -1.76 31.85 2.52
C LEU A 79 -3.13 31.55 1.92
N LEU A 80 -3.55 30.29 2.00
CA LEU A 80 -4.89 29.85 1.66
C LEU A 80 -5.60 29.44 2.95
N ARG A 81 -6.88 29.76 3.11
CA ARG A 81 -7.70 29.38 4.28
C ARG A 81 -8.98 28.67 3.87
N GLY A 82 -9.44 27.77 4.73
CA GLY A 82 -10.65 26.98 4.51
C GLY A 82 -10.56 26.17 3.23
N MET A 83 -9.45 25.44 3.06
CA MET A 83 -9.26 24.56 1.92
C MET A 83 -10.12 23.31 2.08
N ALA A 84 -10.81 22.91 1.04
CA ALA A 84 -11.46 21.62 0.98
C ALA A 84 -11.33 21.00 -0.41
N VAL A 85 -11.12 19.69 -0.44
CA VAL A 85 -11.16 18.85 -1.63
C VAL A 85 -12.28 17.86 -1.43
N ALA A 86 -13.24 17.88 -2.35
CA ALA A 86 -14.36 16.97 -2.35
C ALA A 86 -14.41 16.20 -3.68
N GLU A 87 -15.11 15.08 -3.66
CA GLU A 87 -15.49 14.38 -4.88
C GLU A 87 -16.32 15.30 -5.80
N PRO A 88 -16.35 15.03 -7.11
CA PRO A 88 -17.34 15.64 -7.99
C PRO A 88 -18.76 15.46 -7.44
N LYS A 89 -19.64 16.45 -7.63
CA LYS A 89 -21.05 16.35 -7.21
C LYS A 89 -21.75 15.11 -7.78
N GLN A 90 -21.34 14.67 -8.97
CA GLN A 90 -21.85 13.46 -9.63
C GLN A 90 -21.48 12.17 -8.89
N ALA A 91 -20.37 12.17 -8.13
CA ALA A 91 -19.91 11.05 -7.32
C ALA A 91 -20.39 11.12 -5.85
N GLY A 92 -21.22 12.12 -5.51
CA GLY A 92 -21.79 12.31 -4.17
C GLY A 92 -21.25 13.52 -3.41
N GLY A 93 -20.15 14.14 -3.89
CA GLY A 93 -19.61 15.37 -3.28
C GLY A 93 -19.04 15.17 -1.88
N ALA A 94 -18.65 13.95 -1.51
CA ALA A 94 -18.08 13.68 -0.20
C ALA A 94 -16.77 14.46 0.00
N ALA A 95 -16.58 15.02 1.21
CA ALA A 95 -15.34 15.69 1.56
C ALA A 95 -14.22 14.65 1.74
N LEU A 96 -13.09 14.86 1.07
CA LEU A 96 -11.95 13.94 1.09
C LEU A 96 -10.77 14.51 1.89
N LEU A 97 -10.55 15.82 1.76
CA LEU A 97 -9.55 16.56 2.51
C LEU A 97 -10.14 17.91 2.89
N GLN A 98 -9.94 18.33 4.13
CA GLN A 98 -10.17 19.71 4.58
C GLN A 98 -8.90 20.19 5.27
N ALA A 99 -8.58 21.46 5.18
CA ALA A 99 -7.49 22.05 5.94
C ALA A 99 -7.83 23.49 6.30
N GLU A 100 -7.48 23.90 7.52
CA GLU A 100 -7.77 25.24 8.00
C GLU A 100 -6.96 26.29 7.23
N ALA A 101 -5.68 26.00 7.01
CA ALA A 101 -4.80 26.85 6.25
C ALA A 101 -3.68 26.08 5.55
N LEU A 102 -3.25 26.60 4.40
CA LEU A 102 -2.00 26.27 3.75
C LEU A 102 -1.16 27.54 3.69
N ARG A 103 0.05 27.50 4.25
CA ARG A 103 0.98 28.62 4.23
C ARG A 103 2.30 28.22 3.61
N THR A 104 2.80 28.99 2.66
CA THR A 104 4.17 28.82 2.17
C THR A 104 5.16 29.70 2.94
N THR A 105 6.46 29.39 2.89
CA THR A 105 7.53 30.30 3.35
C THR A 105 7.89 31.33 2.29
N GLU A 106 7.81 30.95 1.02
CA GLU A 106 8.16 31.79 -0.13
C GLU A 106 6.94 32.49 -0.77
N PRO A 107 7.14 33.66 -1.40
CA PRO A 107 6.11 34.35 -2.15
C PRO A 107 5.73 33.65 -3.47
N LEU A 108 4.59 34.04 -4.06
CA LEU A 108 4.03 33.38 -5.24
C LEU A 108 5.00 33.32 -6.42
N TRP A 109 5.80 34.37 -6.69
CA TRP A 109 6.75 34.35 -7.81
C TRP A 109 7.86 33.33 -7.60
N ALA A 110 8.31 33.13 -6.36
CA ALA A 110 9.38 32.19 -6.04
C ALA A 110 8.88 30.75 -6.24
N VAL A 111 7.64 30.47 -5.81
CA VAL A 111 6.95 29.21 -6.07
C VAL A 111 6.81 28.97 -7.59
N VAL A 112 6.33 29.98 -8.34
CA VAL A 112 6.18 29.89 -9.80
C VAL A 112 7.52 29.76 -10.52
N ALA A 113 8.58 30.38 -10.00
CA ALA A 113 9.93 30.28 -10.54
C ALA A 113 10.64 28.95 -10.19
N GLY A 114 9.97 28.03 -9.49
CA GLY A 114 10.55 26.74 -9.12
C GLY A 114 11.63 26.83 -8.03
N ARG A 115 11.63 27.90 -7.22
CA ARG A 115 12.54 28.00 -6.05
C ARG A 115 12.09 27.03 -4.96
N GLU A 116 13.01 26.62 -4.12
CA GLU A 116 12.68 25.80 -2.95
C GLU A 116 11.79 26.57 -1.98
N PHE A 117 10.75 25.91 -1.48
CA PHE A 117 9.82 26.50 -0.51
C PHE A 117 9.27 25.44 0.44
N ASP A 118 8.96 25.87 1.66
CA ASP A 118 8.22 25.07 2.62
C ASP A 118 6.75 25.43 2.55
N ALA A 119 5.89 24.43 2.72
CA ALA A 119 4.45 24.57 2.77
C ALA A 119 3.92 23.88 4.02
N VAL A 120 3.26 24.63 4.91
CA VAL A 120 2.66 24.09 6.14
C VAL A 120 1.16 23.99 5.93
N LEU A 121 0.64 22.78 6.00
CA LEU A 121 -0.80 22.47 5.99
C LEU A 121 -1.27 22.28 7.44
N ALA A 122 -2.08 23.22 7.92
CA ALA A 122 -2.56 23.24 9.30
C ALA A 122 -3.87 22.48 9.47
N ALA A 123 -3.91 21.60 10.49
CA ALA A 123 -5.06 20.81 10.90
C ALA A 123 -5.78 20.10 9.72
N PRO A 124 -5.07 19.36 8.85
CA PRO A 124 -5.71 18.66 7.76
C PRO A 124 -6.63 17.55 8.28
N ARG A 125 -7.87 17.50 7.81
CA ARG A 125 -8.83 16.42 8.07
C ARG A 125 -8.97 15.59 6.82
N VAL A 126 -8.54 14.34 6.87
CA VAL A 126 -8.56 13.40 5.74
C VAL A 126 -9.65 12.37 5.97
N SER A 127 -10.45 12.10 4.94
CA SER A 127 -11.50 11.08 5.02
C SER A 127 -10.91 9.68 4.83
N GLY A 128 -11.10 8.84 5.84
CA GLY A 128 -10.88 7.39 5.80
C GLY A 128 -12.10 6.60 5.32
N GLU A 129 -13.06 7.24 4.65
CA GLU A 129 -14.22 6.51 4.15
C GLU A 129 -13.88 5.61 2.97
N ARG A 130 -14.52 4.45 2.96
CA ARG A 130 -14.48 3.51 1.84
C ARG A 130 -15.69 3.71 0.93
N THR A 131 -15.50 3.39 -0.34
CA THR A 131 -16.57 3.28 -1.33
C THR A 131 -17.41 2.03 -1.07
N ALA A 132 -18.53 1.88 -1.78
CA ALA A 132 -19.35 0.67 -1.71
C ALA A 132 -18.61 -0.61 -2.18
N ASN A 133 -17.50 -0.46 -2.90
CA ASN A 133 -16.66 -1.57 -3.36
C ASN A 133 -15.54 -1.91 -2.36
N GLY A 134 -15.50 -1.24 -1.21
CA GLY A 134 -14.47 -1.44 -0.19
C GLY A 134 -13.17 -0.66 -0.43
N ASP A 135 -12.99 -0.01 -1.58
CA ASP A 135 -11.81 0.84 -1.88
C ASP A 135 -11.83 2.13 -1.08
N TRP A 136 -10.67 2.69 -0.72
CA TRP A 136 -10.61 4.00 -0.08
C TRP A 136 -11.01 5.11 -1.06
N ARG A 137 -11.89 6.02 -0.65
CA ARG A 137 -12.31 7.13 -1.53
C ARG A 137 -11.12 8.00 -1.99
N LEU A 138 -10.14 8.20 -1.12
CA LEU A 138 -8.91 8.92 -1.44
C LEU A 138 -8.09 8.23 -2.52
N GLU A 139 -8.08 6.90 -2.55
CA GLU A 139 -7.38 6.12 -3.59
C GLU A 139 -8.02 6.34 -4.96
N GLY A 140 -9.36 6.30 -5.04
CA GLY A 140 -10.08 6.61 -6.28
C GLY A 140 -9.76 8.01 -6.82
N LEU A 141 -9.56 8.99 -5.93
CA LEU A 141 -9.10 10.33 -6.30
C LEU A 141 -7.68 10.30 -6.88
N LEU A 142 -6.73 9.61 -6.24
CA LEU A 142 -5.35 9.53 -6.72
C LEU A 142 -5.28 8.84 -8.09
N GLN A 143 -6.01 7.73 -8.26
CA GLN A 143 -6.11 7.04 -9.54
C GLN A 143 -6.73 7.91 -10.64
N ALA A 144 -7.75 8.71 -10.30
CA ALA A 144 -8.36 9.65 -11.24
C ALA A 144 -7.38 10.76 -11.67
N TRP A 145 -6.54 11.24 -10.74
CA TRP A 145 -5.47 12.21 -11.01
C TRP A 145 -4.40 11.64 -11.94
N GLU A 146 -3.90 10.44 -11.65
CA GLU A 146 -2.93 9.75 -12.50
C GLU A 146 -3.50 9.53 -13.90
N SER A 147 -4.75 9.08 -14.00
CA SER A 147 -5.45 8.89 -15.27
C SER A 147 -5.65 10.20 -16.04
N ALA A 148 -5.85 11.32 -15.36
CA ALA A 148 -5.94 12.64 -16.00
C ALA A 148 -4.57 13.10 -16.53
N GLN A 149 -3.49 12.91 -15.77
CA GLN A 149 -2.13 13.21 -16.20
C GLN A 149 -1.70 12.36 -17.40
N GLN A 150 -1.98 11.05 -17.37
CA GLN A 150 -1.69 10.15 -18.49
C GLN A 150 -2.49 10.54 -19.75
N ARG A 151 -3.75 10.96 -19.61
CA ARG A 151 -4.56 11.46 -20.74
C ARG A 151 -3.97 12.73 -21.36
N ALA A 152 -3.46 13.66 -20.55
CA ALA A 152 -2.81 14.87 -21.06
C ALA A 152 -1.54 14.56 -21.88
N GLN A 153 -0.88 13.44 -21.61
CA GLN A 153 0.34 13.01 -22.31
C GLN A 153 0.08 12.11 -23.52
N ARG A 154 -1.12 11.52 -23.65
CA ARG A 154 -1.43 10.56 -24.72
C ARG A 154 -2.18 11.25 -25.86
N PRO A 155 -1.71 11.19 -27.12
CA PRO A 155 -2.47 11.69 -28.26
C PRO A 155 -3.81 10.94 -28.36
N ALA A 156 -4.88 11.69 -28.66
CA ALA A 156 -6.26 11.21 -28.63
C ALA A 156 -6.43 9.88 -29.39
N ARG A 157 -6.60 8.78 -28.64
CA ARG A 157 -7.06 7.49 -29.16
C ARG A 157 -8.47 7.21 -28.65
N LEU A 158 -9.26 6.57 -29.50
CA LEU A 158 -10.64 6.16 -29.25
C LEU A 158 -10.77 5.40 -27.93
N ALA A 159 -11.79 5.75 -27.14
CA ALA A 159 -12.01 5.23 -25.79
C ALA A 159 -12.34 3.72 -25.80
N PRO A 160 -11.78 2.93 -24.87
CA PRO A 160 -12.16 1.52 -24.70
C PRO A 160 -13.55 1.39 -24.05
N ALA A 161 -14.24 0.28 -24.35
CA ALA A 161 -15.57 -0.04 -23.84
C ALA A 161 -15.58 -0.24 -22.32
N ALA A 162 -16.69 0.15 -21.67
CA ALA A 162 -16.86 0.07 -20.22
C ALA A 162 -16.87 -1.38 -19.71
N VAL A 163 -16.16 -1.62 -18.60
CA VAL A 163 -16.17 -2.89 -17.87
C VAL A 163 -17.41 -2.94 -16.96
N PRO A 164 -18.17 -4.06 -16.93
CA PRO A 164 -19.36 -4.18 -16.08
C PRO A 164 -19.01 -4.15 -14.58
N ALA A 165 -19.90 -3.53 -13.80
CA ALA A 165 -19.75 -3.35 -12.36
C ALA A 165 -19.83 -4.69 -11.58
N ALA A 166 -18.98 -4.85 -10.57
CA ALA A 166 -18.96 -6.01 -9.68
C ALA A 166 -20.17 -6.02 -8.72
N PRO A 167 -20.63 -7.21 -8.27
CA PRO A 167 -21.76 -7.34 -7.36
C PRO A 167 -21.47 -6.75 -5.97
N ALA A 168 -22.51 -6.14 -5.38
CA ALA A 168 -22.45 -5.41 -4.11
C ALA A 168 -22.09 -6.30 -2.90
N GLU A 169 -21.18 -5.81 -2.08
CA GLU A 169 -20.61 -6.47 -0.90
C GLU A 169 -21.60 -6.53 0.28
N LEU A 170 -21.44 -7.52 1.15
CA LEU A 170 -22.22 -7.66 2.39
C LEU A 170 -21.90 -6.49 3.33
N ALA A 171 -22.86 -5.56 3.47
CA ALA A 171 -22.72 -4.38 4.32
C ALA A 171 -22.45 -4.80 5.78
N MET A 172 -21.22 -4.56 6.24
CA MET A 172 -20.92 -4.58 7.67
C MET A 172 -21.66 -3.43 8.36
N GLU A 173 -22.22 -3.70 9.53
CA GLU A 173 -22.85 -2.70 10.38
C GLU A 173 -21.84 -1.58 10.69
N PRO A 174 -22.19 -0.31 10.50
CA PRO A 174 -21.25 0.80 10.59
C PRO A 174 -20.82 0.99 12.04
N ALA A 175 -19.61 0.55 12.37
CA ALA A 175 -18.97 0.87 13.63
C ALA A 175 -18.78 2.39 13.72
N ALA A 176 -18.84 2.94 14.95
CA ALA A 176 -18.61 4.36 15.18
C ALA A 176 -17.25 4.77 14.56
N PRO A 177 -17.20 5.89 13.81
CA PRO A 177 -15.99 6.32 13.12
C PRO A 177 -14.87 6.56 14.13
N ALA A 178 -13.69 6.01 13.87
CA ALA A 178 -12.51 6.25 14.67
C ALA A 178 -11.70 7.41 14.08
N GLU A 179 -11.22 8.30 14.94
CA GLU A 179 -10.25 9.34 14.58
C GLU A 179 -8.83 8.89 14.93
N VAL A 180 -7.87 9.17 14.03
CA VAL A 180 -6.44 8.94 14.23
C VAL A 180 -5.70 10.23 13.91
N ARG A 181 -4.82 10.66 14.80
CA ARG A 181 -3.97 11.83 14.56
C ARG A 181 -2.92 11.47 13.52
N PHE A 182 -2.69 12.36 12.57
CA PHE A 182 -1.66 12.18 11.57
C PHE A 182 -0.78 13.41 11.41
N SER A 183 0.49 13.15 11.13
CA SER A 183 1.42 14.15 10.67
C SER A 183 2.16 13.61 9.45
N ALA A 184 2.64 14.50 8.60
CA ALA A 184 3.41 14.10 7.44
C ALA A 184 4.50 15.12 7.12
N ASP A 185 5.62 14.63 6.65
CA ASP A 185 6.70 15.41 6.07
C ASP A 185 6.95 14.86 4.65
N VAL A 186 6.73 15.70 3.64
CA VAL A 186 6.78 15.31 2.24
C VAL A 186 7.67 16.26 1.45
N VAL A 187 8.78 15.77 0.91
CA VAL A 187 9.68 16.53 0.04
C VAL A 187 9.50 16.07 -1.40
N LEU A 188 9.02 16.96 -2.27
CA LEU A 188 8.75 16.69 -3.70
C LEU A 188 9.42 17.77 -4.55
N GLY A 189 10.57 17.44 -5.17
CA GLY A 189 11.30 18.39 -6.00
C GLY A 189 11.78 19.59 -5.18
N ASN A 190 11.19 20.76 -5.44
CA ASN A 190 11.48 22.01 -4.73
C ASN A 190 10.47 22.34 -3.61
N ALA A 191 9.51 21.46 -3.31
CA ALA A 191 8.52 21.70 -2.26
C ALA A 191 8.77 20.80 -1.06
N HIS A 192 8.82 21.39 0.14
CA HIS A 192 8.83 20.68 1.42
C HIS A 192 7.49 20.91 2.13
N VAL A 193 6.61 19.91 2.14
CA VAL A 193 5.26 20.00 2.70
C VAL A 193 5.23 19.38 4.10
N PHE A 194 4.93 20.20 5.09
CA PHE A 194 4.70 19.79 6.46
C PHE A 194 3.21 19.75 6.77
N MET A 195 2.73 18.63 7.31
CA MET A 195 1.37 18.47 7.80
C MET A 195 1.44 18.22 9.30
N ALA A 196 0.87 19.13 10.08
CA ALA A 196 0.84 19.05 11.53
C ALA A 196 -0.59 18.98 12.04
N ASP A 197 -0.79 18.22 13.12
CA ASP A 197 -2.07 18.05 13.82
C ASP A 197 -3.22 17.64 12.90
N GLY A 198 -2.91 16.80 11.92
CA GLY A 198 -3.92 16.22 11.05
C GLY A 198 -4.78 15.19 11.76
N ILE A 199 -5.97 14.95 11.24
CA ILE A 199 -6.88 13.90 11.70
C ILE A 199 -7.36 13.10 10.49
N VAL A 200 -7.16 11.78 10.52
CA VAL A 200 -7.87 10.87 9.63
C VAL A 200 -9.17 10.48 10.32
N HIS A 201 -10.30 10.93 9.79
CA HIS A 201 -11.62 10.61 10.31
C HIS A 201 -12.24 9.41 9.59
N SER A 202 -13.28 8.83 10.16
CA SER A 202 -13.99 7.68 9.57
C SER A 202 -13.09 6.46 9.32
N LEU A 203 -11.98 6.33 10.05
CA LEU A 203 -11.13 5.15 9.97
C LEU A 203 -11.87 3.97 10.60
N GLN A 204 -11.69 2.76 10.03
CA GLN A 204 -12.20 1.54 10.66
C GLN A 204 -11.55 1.40 12.05
N PRO A 205 -12.33 1.14 13.13
CA PRO A 205 -11.78 1.00 14.48
C PRO A 205 -10.65 -0.04 14.55
N ALA A 206 -10.80 -1.14 13.82
CA ALA A 206 -9.79 -2.17 13.65
C ALA A 206 -8.42 -1.62 13.21
N LEU A 207 -8.41 -0.68 12.27
CA LEU A 207 -7.17 -0.10 11.76
C LEU A 207 -6.56 0.88 12.76
N ARG A 208 -7.39 1.65 13.50
CA ARG A 208 -6.92 2.47 14.62
C ARG A 208 -6.29 1.61 15.72
N GLU A 209 -6.91 0.49 16.09
CA GLU A 209 -6.33 -0.41 17.10
C GLU A 209 -5.02 -1.07 16.64
N VAL A 210 -4.81 -1.21 15.31
CA VAL A 210 -3.57 -1.74 14.74
C VAL A 210 -2.49 -0.68 14.62
N LEU A 211 -2.82 0.54 14.22
CA LEU A 211 -1.84 1.61 14.02
C LEU A 211 -1.51 2.36 15.31
N GLY A 212 -2.48 2.49 16.23
CA GLY A 212 -2.41 3.36 17.40
C GLY A 212 -3.12 4.69 17.19
N GLN A 213 -2.83 5.65 18.06
CA GLN A 213 -3.48 6.98 18.04
C GLN A 213 -2.82 7.98 17.11
N ASP A 214 -1.52 7.83 16.87
CA ASP A 214 -0.70 8.75 16.11
C ASP A 214 -0.02 8.03 14.95
N VAL A 215 -0.06 8.63 13.76
CA VAL A 215 0.63 8.16 12.55
C VAL A 215 1.47 9.30 11.98
N HIS A 216 2.73 9.02 11.71
CA HIS A 216 3.66 9.93 11.04
C HIS A 216 4.14 9.30 9.73
N VAL A 217 4.11 10.08 8.66
CA VAL A 217 4.60 9.65 7.33
C VAL A 217 5.71 10.59 6.88
N ALA A 218 6.87 10.05 6.53
CA ALA A 218 7.95 10.79 5.90
C ALA A 218 8.10 10.28 4.46
N TRP A 219 8.15 11.17 3.47
CA TRP A 219 8.34 10.78 2.07
C TRP A 219 9.16 11.82 1.32
N VAL A 220 10.30 11.39 0.77
CA VAL A 220 11.19 12.24 -0.02
C VAL A 220 11.30 11.68 -1.43
N VAL A 221 11.15 12.55 -2.43
CA VAL A 221 11.31 12.24 -3.86
C VAL A 221 12.34 13.19 -4.47
N GLY A 222 13.25 12.62 -5.25
CA GLY A 222 14.35 13.33 -5.91
C GLY A 222 15.68 13.11 -5.19
N GLN A 223 16.76 13.05 -5.98
CA GLN A 223 18.09 12.77 -5.46
C GLN A 223 18.55 13.84 -4.47
N ARG A 224 18.35 15.11 -4.82
CA ARG A 224 18.73 16.25 -3.97
C ARG A 224 17.97 16.24 -2.65
N GLY A 225 16.65 16.05 -2.68
CA GLY A 225 15.84 15.95 -1.46
C GLY A 225 16.32 14.82 -0.54
N LEU A 226 16.65 13.65 -1.09
CA LEU A 226 17.15 12.53 -0.28
C LEU A 226 18.52 12.80 0.32
N GLN A 227 19.40 13.48 -0.41
CA GLN A 227 20.73 13.86 0.09
C GLN A 227 20.66 14.94 1.16
N ASP A 228 19.78 15.93 0.97
CA ASP A 228 19.69 17.12 1.84
C ASP A 228 18.80 16.87 3.08
N LYS A 229 17.71 16.11 2.94
CA LYS A 229 16.68 15.93 3.98
C LYS A 229 16.48 14.48 4.43
N GLY A 230 16.98 13.50 3.68
CA GLY A 230 16.74 12.09 3.98
C GLY A 230 17.20 11.70 5.40
N ALA A 231 18.42 12.09 5.78
CA ALA A 231 18.96 11.80 7.11
C ALA A 231 18.17 12.47 8.25
N ASP A 232 17.77 13.74 8.07
CA ASP A 232 16.96 14.49 9.05
C ASP A 232 15.60 13.83 9.28
N MET A 233 15.07 13.16 8.27
CA MET A 233 13.78 12.44 8.29
C MET A 233 13.92 10.96 8.65
N GLY A 234 15.11 10.48 9.00
CA GLY A 234 15.37 9.08 9.33
C GLY A 234 15.25 8.12 8.13
N LEU A 235 15.42 8.62 6.91
CA LEU A 235 15.33 7.85 5.67
C LEU A 235 16.73 7.50 5.15
N ALA A 236 16.95 6.21 4.86
CA ALA A 236 18.21 5.75 4.30
C ALA A 236 18.41 6.26 2.85
N ALA A 237 19.49 7.00 2.62
CA ALA A 237 19.84 7.58 1.31
C ALA A 237 21.22 7.15 0.78
N ASP A 238 22.01 6.40 1.55
CA ASP A 238 23.39 6.03 1.18
C ASP A 238 23.48 5.20 -0.12
N TRP A 239 22.42 4.44 -0.41
CA TRP A 239 22.31 3.61 -1.60
C TRP A 239 22.35 4.40 -2.92
N LEU A 240 22.02 5.70 -2.89
CA LEU A 240 22.10 6.57 -4.08
C LEU A 240 23.51 6.69 -4.64
N ARG A 241 24.54 6.40 -3.85
CA ARG A 241 25.94 6.47 -4.28
C ARG A 241 26.37 5.22 -5.05
N SER A 242 25.74 4.09 -4.79
CA SER A 242 26.14 2.78 -5.32
C SER A 242 25.17 2.23 -6.36
N GLU A 243 23.93 2.71 -6.41
CA GLU A 243 22.88 2.15 -7.24
C GLU A 243 22.33 3.16 -8.25
N SER A 244 22.24 2.72 -9.50
CA SER A 244 21.61 3.46 -10.59
C SER A 244 20.19 2.97 -10.82
N PRO A 245 19.28 3.81 -11.35
CA PRO A 245 17.94 3.37 -11.71
C PRO A 245 17.98 2.17 -12.68
N PRO A 246 17.06 1.20 -12.54
CA PRO A 246 16.93 0.10 -13.49
C PRO A 246 16.77 0.60 -14.93
N ALA A 247 17.52 0.02 -15.86
CA ALA A 247 17.58 0.47 -17.25
C ALA A 247 16.24 0.31 -18.03
N ASP A 248 15.31 -0.48 -17.51
CA ASP A 248 13.97 -0.69 -18.07
C ASP A 248 12.99 0.44 -17.73
N LEU A 249 13.31 1.30 -16.76
CA LEU A 249 12.50 2.48 -16.45
C LEU A 249 12.66 3.56 -17.52
N LYS A 250 11.54 4.09 -18.02
CA LYS A 250 11.49 5.12 -19.07
C LYS A 250 10.98 6.44 -18.51
N GLY A 251 11.43 7.54 -19.09
CA GLY A 251 10.99 8.89 -18.73
C GLY A 251 11.81 9.53 -17.61
N LEU A 252 11.23 10.52 -16.93
CA LEU A 252 11.84 11.14 -15.76
C LEU A 252 11.81 10.14 -14.60
N VAL A 253 13.00 9.68 -14.18
CA VAL A 253 13.16 8.73 -13.07
C VAL A 253 13.77 9.46 -11.89
N GLU A 254 13.08 9.44 -10.76
CA GLU A 254 13.51 10.12 -9.53
C GLU A 254 13.61 9.10 -8.41
N PRO A 255 14.71 9.06 -7.64
CA PRO A 255 14.76 8.19 -6.47
C PRO A 255 13.77 8.66 -5.41
N PHE A 256 13.28 7.74 -4.58
CA PHE A 256 12.46 8.08 -3.43
C PHE A 256 12.80 7.19 -2.23
N ALA A 257 12.49 7.69 -1.04
CA ALA A 257 12.41 6.92 0.18
C ALA A 257 11.21 7.39 1.00
N CYS A 258 10.58 6.46 1.70
CA CYS A 258 9.47 6.75 2.61
C CYS A 258 9.55 5.91 3.87
N SER A 259 8.98 6.44 4.94
CA SER A 259 8.73 5.71 6.18
C SER A 259 7.35 6.04 6.73
N LEU A 260 6.77 5.07 7.41
CA LEU A 260 5.55 5.20 8.18
C LEU A 260 5.89 4.79 9.61
N ASN A 261 5.63 5.68 10.56
CA ASN A 261 5.84 5.43 11.98
C ASN A 261 4.54 5.70 12.71
N SER A 262 4.04 4.70 13.40
CA SER A 262 2.90 4.82 14.31
C SER A 262 3.25 4.20 15.66
N GLU A 263 2.30 4.19 16.59
CA GLU A 263 2.50 3.59 17.92
C GLU A 263 2.93 2.12 17.85
N HIS A 264 2.37 1.38 16.88
CA HIS A 264 2.55 -0.07 16.77
C HIS A 264 3.09 -0.53 15.42
N VAL A 265 3.33 0.38 14.46
CA VAL A 265 3.81 0.01 13.13
C VAL A 265 4.96 0.92 12.73
N ARG A 266 6.06 0.31 12.30
CA ARG A 266 7.15 1.00 11.63
C ARG A 266 7.33 0.35 10.27
N ALA A 267 7.28 1.11 9.19
CA ALA A 267 7.49 0.61 7.85
C ALA A 267 8.41 1.55 7.07
N GLU A 268 9.18 1.00 6.15
CA GLU A 268 10.10 1.75 5.31
C GLU A 268 10.14 1.17 3.90
N GLY A 269 10.37 2.04 2.92
CA GLY A 269 10.48 1.69 1.52
C GLY A 269 11.40 2.66 0.79
N SER A 270 12.12 2.16 -0.22
CA SER A 270 12.97 2.98 -1.08
C SER A 270 12.99 2.42 -2.50
N GLY A 271 13.24 3.29 -3.47
CA GLY A 271 13.26 2.91 -4.88
C GLY A 271 13.27 4.09 -5.83
N TRP A 272 12.68 3.90 -7.00
CA TRP A 272 12.59 4.90 -8.06
C TRP A 272 11.14 5.15 -8.46
N ARG A 273 10.78 6.42 -8.60
CA ARG A 273 9.52 6.87 -9.17
C ARG A 273 9.73 7.12 -10.65
N SER A 274 8.79 6.66 -11.46
CA SER A 274 8.71 6.92 -12.90
C SER A 274 7.27 7.28 -13.28
N PRO A 275 7.00 7.74 -14.52
CA PRO A 275 5.63 7.92 -14.99
C PRO A 275 4.79 6.64 -14.99
N ALA A 276 5.43 5.46 -14.98
CA ALA A 276 4.77 4.16 -14.93
C ALA A 276 4.46 3.68 -13.50
N GLY A 277 4.83 4.44 -12.46
CA GLY A 277 4.63 4.09 -11.06
C GLY A 277 5.93 4.05 -10.26
N LEU A 278 5.90 3.36 -9.12
CA LEU A 278 7.05 3.21 -8.23
C LEU A 278 7.72 1.85 -8.45
N ARG A 279 9.05 1.81 -8.45
CA ARG A 279 9.86 0.60 -8.50
C ARG A 279 10.68 0.53 -7.23
N LEU A 280 10.37 -0.41 -6.35
CA LEU A 280 11.15 -0.62 -5.14
C LEU A 280 12.53 -1.18 -5.49
N ARG A 281 13.53 -0.74 -4.73
CA ARG A 281 14.92 -1.23 -4.78
C ARG A 281 15.04 -2.62 -4.16
N GLN A 282 14.36 -2.78 -3.04
CA GLN A 282 14.27 -4.00 -2.24
C GLN A 282 12.84 -4.14 -1.72
N PRO A 283 12.43 -5.32 -1.23
CA PRO A 283 11.17 -5.46 -0.52
C PRO A 283 11.04 -4.40 0.58
N ALA A 284 9.88 -3.75 0.67
CA ALA A 284 9.60 -2.85 1.78
C ALA A 284 9.57 -3.65 3.08
N THR A 285 10.07 -3.07 4.16
CA THR A 285 10.14 -3.71 5.48
C THR A 285 9.12 -3.07 6.40
N ALA A 286 8.52 -3.86 7.28
CA ALA A 286 7.71 -3.34 8.37
C ALA A 286 7.87 -4.19 9.64
N SER A 287 7.94 -3.53 10.78
CA SER A 287 7.92 -4.11 12.12
C SER A 287 6.58 -3.72 12.75
N LEU A 288 5.80 -4.71 13.17
CA LEU A 288 4.51 -4.52 13.81
C LEU A 288 4.58 -4.97 15.25
N ASP A 289 4.30 -4.08 16.20
CA ASP A 289 4.05 -4.48 17.58
C ASP A 289 2.77 -5.32 17.62
N TYR A 290 2.85 -6.43 18.33
CA TYR A 290 1.73 -7.31 18.48
C TYR A 290 0.64 -6.67 19.33
N THR A 291 -0.52 -6.45 18.73
CA THR A 291 -1.75 -6.08 19.43
C THR A 291 -2.84 -7.14 19.24
N PRO A 292 -3.77 -7.30 20.19
CA PRO A 292 -4.93 -8.17 19.99
C PRO A 292 -5.73 -7.82 18.72
N ALA A 293 -5.74 -6.56 18.34
CA ALA A 293 -6.38 -6.09 17.11
C ALA A 293 -5.66 -6.57 15.85
N LEU A 294 -4.32 -6.57 15.85
CA LEU A 294 -3.53 -7.12 14.75
C LEU A 294 -3.82 -8.61 14.55
N ALA A 295 -3.96 -9.38 15.64
CA ALA A 295 -4.38 -10.77 15.55
C ALA A 295 -5.78 -10.91 14.93
N ARG A 296 -6.78 -10.21 15.48
CA ARG A 296 -8.19 -10.31 15.07
C ARG A 296 -8.45 -9.79 13.65
N HIS A 297 -7.79 -8.72 13.25
CA HIS A 297 -8.11 -7.98 12.01
C HIS A 297 -7.06 -8.14 10.92
N GLY A 298 -5.81 -8.41 11.28
CA GLY A 298 -4.71 -8.65 10.34
C GLY A 298 -4.50 -10.16 10.11
N LEU A 299 -3.94 -10.84 11.12
CA LEU A 299 -3.47 -12.22 10.97
C LEU A 299 -4.61 -13.21 10.70
N ALA A 300 -5.77 -13.03 11.34
CA ALA A 300 -6.94 -13.88 11.10
C ALA A 300 -7.45 -13.82 9.65
N ARG A 301 -7.31 -12.67 8.98
CA ARG A 301 -7.72 -12.51 7.57
C ARG A 301 -6.77 -13.19 6.60
N VAL A 302 -5.53 -13.40 7.03
CA VAL A 302 -4.52 -14.09 6.23
C VAL A 302 -4.59 -15.60 6.45
N ASN A 303 -4.83 -16.03 7.70
CA ASN A 303 -4.91 -17.45 8.04
C ASN A 303 -5.83 -17.69 9.26
N PRO A 304 -6.86 -18.55 9.14
CA PRO A 304 -7.82 -18.79 10.22
C PRO A 304 -7.21 -19.47 11.44
N LEU A 305 -6.07 -20.17 11.32
CA LEU A 305 -5.37 -20.73 12.50
C LEU A 305 -4.75 -19.66 13.40
N LEU A 306 -4.59 -18.44 12.88
CA LEU A 306 -4.01 -17.32 13.60
C LEU A 306 -5.06 -16.41 14.27
N THR A 307 -6.34 -16.81 14.22
CA THR A 307 -7.45 -16.02 14.77
C THR A 307 -7.34 -15.83 16.29
N ASP A 308 -6.89 -16.87 16.99
CA ASP A 308 -6.87 -16.91 18.46
C ASP A 308 -5.47 -16.62 19.03
N ILE A 309 -4.62 -15.85 18.34
CA ILE A 309 -3.33 -15.47 18.93
C ILE A 309 -3.61 -14.61 20.18
N ALA A 310 -2.98 -14.97 21.29
CA ALA A 310 -3.05 -14.26 22.55
C ALA A 310 -1.80 -13.37 22.77
N ALA A 311 -0.62 -13.81 22.32
CA ALA A 311 0.62 -13.04 22.41
C ALA A 311 1.66 -13.48 21.37
N VAL A 312 2.66 -12.63 21.12
CA VAL A 312 3.90 -12.92 20.37
C VAL A 312 5.09 -12.76 21.31
N GLU A 313 5.99 -13.74 21.36
CA GLU A 313 7.25 -13.64 22.12
C GLU A 313 8.15 -12.58 21.46
N GLY A 314 8.68 -11.66 22.27
CA GLY A 314 9.40 -10.48 21.76
C GLY A 314 8.50 -9.30 21.42
N GLY A 315 7.19 -9.53 21.27
CA GLY A 315 6.20 -8.47 21.11
C GLY A 315 6.15 -7.84 19.71
N THR A 316 7.02 -8.22 18.78
CA THR A 316 7.07 -7.67 17.42
C THR A 316 6.95 -8.75 16.34
N LEU A 317 6.42 -8.37 15.19
CA LEU A 317 6.33 -9.18 13.98
C LEU A 317 6.98 -8.43 12.82
N ASP A 318 8.09 -8.94 12.32
CA ASP A 318 8.75 -8.36 11.14
C ASP A 318 8.17 -8.98 9.86
N VAL A 319 7.82 -8.11 8.92
CA VAL A 319 7.31 -8.48 7.61
C VAL A 319 8.07 -7.76 6.52
N THR A 320 8.21 -8.43 5.38
CA THR A 320 8.71 -7.85 4.14
C THR A 320 7.62 -7.91 3.09
N VAL A 321 7.47 -6.85 2.31
CA VAL A 321 6.45 -6.73 1.26
C VAL A 321 7.16 -6.49 -0.07
N ALA A 322 7.07 -7.47 -0.96
CA ALA A 322 7.65 -7.42 -2.29
C ALA A 322 6.52 -7.41 -3.33
N PRO A 323 6.25 -6.28 -4.00
CA PRO A 323 5.39 -6.28 -5.17
C PRO A 323 5.95 -7.22 -6.25
N GLU A 324 5.10 -7.72 -7.14
CA GLU A 324 5.57 -8.45 -8.30
C GLU A 324 6.52 -7.58 -9.12
N ARG A 325 7.71 -8.11 -9.41
CA ARG A 325 8.84 -7.36 -10.01
C ARG A 325 9.19 -6.09 -9.23
N LEU A 326 8.91 -6.00 -7.93
CA LEU A 326 9.11 -4.79 -7.13
C LEU A 326 8.44 -3.54 -7.71
N GLN A 327 7.41 -3.67 -8.56
CA GLN A 327 6.73 -2.53 -9.19
C GLN A 327 5.36 -2.28 -8.55
N LEU A 328 5.05 -1.01 -8.27
CA LEU A 328 3.76 -0.51 -7.79
C LEU A 328 3.14 0.47 -8.80
N PRO A 329 1.81 0.44 -9.01
CA PRO A 329 0.87 -0.56 -8.47
C PRO A 329 1.19 -1.97 -8.99
N SER A 330 0.76 -2.99 -8.25
CA SER A 330 1.03 -4.40 -8.57
C SER A 330 -0.24 -5.22 -8.46
N GLU A 331 -0.42 -6.20 -9.35
CA GLU A 331 -1.52 -7.17 -9.24
C GLU A 331 -1.29 -8.15 -8.08
N ARG A 332 -0.03 -8.30 -7.64
CA ARG A 332 0.36 -9.27 -6.61
C ARG A 332 1.40 -8.69 -5.67
N LEU A 333 1.16 -8.78 -4.36
CA LEU A 333 2.11 -8.42 -3.32
C LEU A 333 2.51 -9.66 -2.54
N ILE A 334 3.79 -9.98 -2.49
CA ILE A 334 4.33 -11.07 -1.70
C ILE A 334 4.70 -10.53 -0.33
N VAL A 335 3.96 -10.94 0.70
CA VAL A 335 4.22 -10.59 2.09
C VAL A 335 4.90 -11.78 2.77
N ARG A 336 6.12 -11.58 3.27
CA ARG A 336 6.86 -12.60 4.01
C ARG A 336 7.03 -12.19 5.46
N MET A 337 6.53 -13.03 6.35
CA MET A 337 6.67 -12.89 7.81
C MET A 337 7.84 -13.73 8.30
N VAL A 338 8.68 -13.15 9.17
CA VAL A 338 9.78 -13.90 9.80
C VAL A 338 9.25 -14.96 10.78
N PRO A 339 10.04 -16.02 11.08
CA PRO A 339 9.69 -16.98 12.12
C PRO A 339 9.39 -16.27 13.44
N ALA A 340 8.30 -16.66 14.10
CA ALA A 340 7.87 -16.07 15.36
C ALA A 340 7.41 -17.16 16.33
N ARG A 341 7.52 -16.88 17.62
CA ARG A 341 6.91 -17.72 18.66
C ARG A 341 5.65 -17.03 19.15
N LEU A 342 4.54 -17.74 19.04
CA LEU A 342 3.20 -17.27 19.31
C LEU A 342 2.63 -18.02 20.51
N ARG A 343 1.83 -17.34 21.32
CA ARG A 343 0.92 -17.99 22.27
C ARG A 343 -0.46 -17.93 21.66
N VAL A 344 -1.00 -19.07 21.28
CA VAL A 344 -2.30 -19.16 20.60
C VAL A 344 -3.29 -19.82 21.56
N GLY A 345 -4.48 -19.25 21.67
CA GLY A 345 -5.63 -19.87 22.31
C GLY A 345 -5.99 -21.18 21.62
N ARG A 346 -6.64 -22.08 22.35
CA ARG A 346 -7.10 -23.35 21.78
C ARG A 346 -8.39 -23.15 20.97
N GLY A 347 -8.25 -22.53 19.81
CA GLY A 347 -9.32 -22.35 18.83
C GLY A 347 -9.92 -23.67 18.34
N VAL A 348 -11.08 -23.62 17.69
CA VAL A 348 -11.79 -24.83 17.23
C VAL A 348 -10.92 -25.66 16.27
N LEU A 349 -10.24 -25.02 15.32
CA LEU A 349 -9.40 -25.70 14.34
C LEU A 349 -8.18 -26.35 14.99
N LEU A 350 -7.38 -25.56 15.71
CA LEU A 350 -6.15 -26.03 16.36
C LEU A 350 -6.47 -27.07 17.44
N GLY A 351 -7.51 -26.83 18.24
CA GLY A 351 -7.95 -27.74 19.29
C GLY A 351 -8.33 -29.12 18.78
N ARG A 352 -9.06 -29.19 17.66
CA ARG A 352 -9.42 -30.45 16.99
C ARG A 352 -8.24 -31.11 16.29
N ALA A 353 -7.36 -30.34 15.65
CA ALA A 353 -6.15 -30.89 15.03
C ALA A 353 -5.25 -31.57 16.08
N LEU A 354 -5.15 -30.98 17.29
CA LEU A 354 -4.39 -31.56 18.40
C LEU A 354 -5.06 -32.78 19.04
N GLU A 355 -6.39 -32.90 18.95
CA GLU A 355 -7.11 -34.10 19.40
C GLU A 355 -6.77 -35.34 18.57
N LEU A 356 -6.34 -35.17 17.31
CA LEU A 356 -5.89 -36.27 16.46
C LEU A 356 -4.54 -36.86 16.87
N VAL A 357 -3.76 -36.15 17.70
CA VAL A 357 -2.43 -36.58 18.10
C VAL A 357 -2.43 -37.01 19.57
N PRO A 358 -1.98 -38.24 19.89
CA PRO A 358 -1.85 -38.70 21.27
C PRO A 358 -1.03 -37.73 22.11
N GLY A 359 -1.60 -37.29 23.24
CA GLY A 359 -0.98 -36.31 24.13
C GLY A 359 -1.25 -34.84 23.78
N GLY A 360 -1.87 -34.52 22.63
CA GLY A 360 -2.26 -33.17 22.25
C GLY A 360 -3.50 -32.63 22.97
N GLY A 361 -4.27 -33.50 23.64
CA GLY A 361 -5.55 -33.18 24.28
C GLY A 361 -5.50 -32.36 25.58
N GLY A 362 -4.33 -31.91 26.06
CA GLY A 362 -4.19 -31.24 27.35
C GLY A 362 -5.09 -30.00 27.53
N LYS A 363 -5.71 -29.82 28.70
CA LYS A 363 -6.66 -28.72 29.02
C LYS A 363 -6.03 -27.32 29.10
N ARG A 364 -4.85 -27.09 28.53
CA ARG A 364 -4.20 -25.78 28.58
C ARG A 364 -5.00 -24.78 27.73
N ALA A 365 -5.31 -23.63 28.32
CA ALA A 365 -6.05 -22.56 27.64
C ALA A 365 -5.22 -21.89 26.52
N ALA A 366 -3.89 -21.88 26.66
CA ALA A 366 -2.96 -21.33 25.68
C ALA A 366 -1.88 -22.36 25.32
N LEU A 367 -1.49 -22.32 24.05
CA LEU A 367 -0.50 -23.19 23.44
C LEU A 367 0.65 -22.34 22.92
N GLU A 368 1.88 -22.78 23.14
CA GLU A 368 3.04 -22.20 22.48
C GLU A 368 3.14 -22.77 21.07
N VAL A 369 3.27 -21.89 20.08
CA VAL A 369 3.34 -22.23 18.67
C VAL A 369 4.55 -21.53 18.07
N GLN A 370 5.46 -22.26 17.45
CA GLN A 370 6.56 -21.68 16.69
C GLN A 370 6.19 -21.71 15.20
N THR A 371 6.29 -20.58 14.51
CA THR A 371 6.06 -20.51 13.07
C THR A 371 7.39 -20.57 12.33
N ALA A 372 7.38 -21.18 11.15
CA ALA A 372 8.44 -20.98 10.18
C ALA A 372 8.27 -19.63 9.46
N ALA A 373 9.28 -19.23 8.69
CA ALA A 373 9.14 -18.11 7.77
C ALA A 373 7.98 -18.41 6.81
N THR A 374 7.04 -17.47 6.72
CA THR A 374 5.78 -17.71 6.00
C THR A 374 5.61 -16.70 4.91
N GLU A 375 5.09 -17.15 3.76
CA GLU A 375 4.87 -16.31 2.60
C GLU A 375 3.38 -16.30 2.23
N PHE A 376 2.82 -15.10 2.12
CA PHE A 376 1.47 -14.81 1.70
C PHE A 376 1.52 -14.03 0.39
N VAL A 377 0.60 -14.28 -0.52
CA VAL A 377 0.45 -13.52 -1.75
C VAL A 377 -0.89 -12.81 -1.70
N LEU A 378 -0.87 -11.49 -1.56
CA LEU A 378 -2.05 -10.65 -1.71
C LEU A 378 -2.28 -10.43 -3.20
N VAL A 379 -3.47 -10.73 -3.69
CA VAL A 379 -3.86 -10.54 -5.09
C VAL A 379 -4.78 -9.32 -5.16
N GLN A 380 -4.70 -8.57 -6.27
CA GLN A 380 -5.64 -7.50 -6.57
C GLN A 380 -7.08 -8.03 -6.47
N GLY A 381 -7.95 -7.28 -5.78
CA GLY A 381 -9.28 -7.76 -5.38
C GLY A 381 -9.34 -8.34 -3.96
N GLY A 382 -8.21 -8.39 -3.24
CA GLY A 382 -8.17 -8.64 -1.80
C GLY A 382 -7.96 -10.09 -1.37
N ALA A 383 -7.98 -11.04 -2.30
CA ALA A 383 -7.70 -12.44 -2.00
C ALA A 383 -6.27 -12.64 -1.48
N VAL A 384 -6.11 -13.56 -0.54
CA VAL A 384 -4.86 -13.86 0.16
C VAL A 384 -4.54 -15.34 -0.03
N VAL A 385 -3.45 -15.63 -0.73
CA VAL A 385 -2.95 -17.00 -0.92
C VAL A 385 -1.80 -17.25 0.04
N THR A 386 -2.02 -18.11 1.04
CA THR A 386 -0.96 -18.65 1.90
C THR A 386 -0.22 -19.74 1.14
N ARG A 387 1.06 -19.52 0.79
CA ARG A 387 1.86 -20.54 0.08
C ARG A 387 2.08 -21.77 0.95
N ARG A 388 2.59 -21.54 2.16
CA ARG A 388 2.74 -22.54 3.22
C ARG A 388 3.11 -21.85 4.52
N LEU A 389 2.39 -22.19 5.58
CA LEU A 389 2.68 -21.82 6.97
C LEU A 389 2.91 -23.11 7.75
N ASP A 390 4.15 -23.35 8.16
CA ASP A 390 4.49 -24.46 9.04
C ASP A 390 4.46 -23.98 10.50
N LEU A 391 3.81 -24.78 11.35
CA LEU A 391 3.60 -24.53 12.77
C LEU A 391 4.15 -25.72 13.57
N LEU A 392 4.84 -25.42 14.67
CA LEU A 392 5.20 -26.39 15.71
C LEU A 392 4.47 -26.01 16.99
N VAL A 393 3.49 -26.83 17.39
CA VAL A 393 2.69 -26.59 18.59
C VAL A 393 3.28 -27.39 19.76
N GLY A 394 3.71 -26.69 20.81
CA GLY A 394 4.40 -27.28 21.96
C GLY A 394 5.93 -27.22 21.83
N SER A 395 6.63 -28.14 22.51
CA SER A 395 8.10 -28.14 22.55
C SER A 395 8.73 -28.80 21.31
N ALA A 396 10.00 -28.51 21.00
CA ALA A 396 10.71 -29.11 19.86
C ALA A 396 10.80 -30.65 19.89
N SER A 397 10.75 -31.26 21.08
CA SER A 397 10.87 -32.71 21.26
C SER A 397 9.53 -33.46 21.22
N ARG A 398 8.42 -32.82 21.61
CA ARG A 398 7.09 -33.44 21.73
C ARG A 398 5.98 -32.67 21.02
N GLY A 399 6.34 -31.66 20.25
CA GLY A 399 5.40 -30.78 19.60
C GLY A 399 4.74 -31.42 18.39
N VAL A 400 3.55 -30.93 18.08
CA VAL A 400 2.78 -31.32 16.92
C VAL A 400 3.16 -30.39 15.77
N HIS A 401 3.70 -30.95 14.70
CA HIS A 401 3.93 -30.21 13.47
C HIS A 401 2.63 -30.15 12.66
N LEU A 402 2.28 -28.96 12.20
CA LEU A 402 1.16 -28.70 11.30
C LEU A 402 1.68 -27.87 10.12
N ALA A 403 1.09 -28.05 8.94
CA ALA A 403 1.29 -27.17 7.80
C ALA A 403 -0.06 -26.67 7.32
N ILE A 404 -0.18 -25.42 6.89
CA ILE A 404 -1.42 -24.92 6.27
C ILE A 404 -1.09 -24.09 5.04
N TRP A 405 -1.89 -24.26 3.98
CA TRP A 405 -1.75 -23.52 2.73
C TRP A 405 -3.09 -23.39 2.01
N GLY A 406 -3.17 -22.51 1.02
CA GLY A 406 -4.37 -22.29 0.22
C GLY A 406 -4.81 -20.83 0.24
N GLU A 407 -6.09 -20.59 0.01
CA GLU A 407 -6.63 -19.27 -0.28
C GLU A 407 -7.70 -18.85 0.73
N VAL A 408 -7.67 -17.57 1.06
CA VAL A 408 -8.71 -16.86 1.79
C VAL A 408 -9.13 -15.67 0.93
N ASP A 409 -10.42 -15.45 0.79
CA ASP A 409 -10.98 -14.30 0.10
C ASP A 409 -11.73 -13.44 1.14
N PRO A 410 -11.07 -12.45 1.76
CA PRO A 410 -11.68 -11.63 2.82
C PRO A 410 -12.95 -10.89 2.38
N PRO A 411 -13.04 -10.28 1.18
CA PRO A 411 -14.28 -9.69 0.68
C PRO A 411 -15.47 -10.65 0.65
N SER A 412 -15.31 -11.86 0.10
CA SER A 412 -16.40 -12.86 0.12
C SER A 412 -16.51 -13.63 1.43
N GLY A 413 -15.53 -13.44 2.33
CA GLY A 413 -15.35 -14.19 3.57
C GLY A 413 -15.05 -15.67 3.37
N ARG A 414 -14.75 -16.13 2.15
CA ARG A 414 -14.57 -17.56 1.83
C ARG A 414 -13.18 -18.05 2.20
N VAL A 415 -13.12 -19.31 2.63
CA VAL A 415 -11.88 -20.02 2.95
C VAL A 415 -11.81 -21.30 2.11
N ASN A 416 -10.67 -21.52 1.45
CA ASN A 416 -10.35 -22.75 0.73
C ASN A 416 -8.87 -23.09 0.95
N MET A 417 -8.61 -23.82 2.03
CA MET A 417 -7.27 -24.16 2.48
C MET A 417 -7.11 -25.66 2.68
N MET A 418 -5.86 -26.08 2.91
CA MET A 418 -5.48 -27.42 3.27
C MET A 418 -4.64 -27.38 4.53
N LEU A 419 -5.02 -28.16 5.53
CA LEU A 419 -4.23 -28.45 6.73
C LEU A 419 -3.49 -29.77 6.51
N GLY A 420 -2.18 -29.78 6.62
CA GLY A 420 -1.34 -30.97 6.53
C GLY A 420 -0.85 -31.43 7.89
N LEU A 421 -0.92 -32.74 8.14
CA LEU A 421 -0.22 -33.41 9.25
C LEU A 421 1.01 -34.14 8.68
N PRO A 422 2.24 -33.63 8.91
CA PRO A 422 3.46 -34.25 8.39
C PRO A 422 3.73 -35.62 9.01
N ALA A 423 4.54 -36.43 8.33
CA ALA A 423 4.97 -37.76 8.76
C ALA A 423 5.42 -37.83 10.22
N ARG A 424 6.17 -36.83 10.70
CA ARG A 424 6.64 -36.76 12.10
C ARG A 424 5.48 -36.70 13.10
N THR A 425 4.44 -35.95 12.80
CA THR A 425 3.24 -35.85 13.63
C THR A 425 2.46 -37.16 13.62
N LEU A 426 2.34 -37.79 12.45
CA LEU A 426 1.67 -39.08 12.30
C LEU A 426 2.44 -40.21 13.01
N ALA A 427 3.78 -40.18 12.97
CA ALA A 427 4.64 -41.10 13.70
C ALA A 427 4.50 -40.97 15.21
N ALA A 428 4.36 -39.74 15.72
CA ALA A 428 4.03 -39.51 17.13
C ALA A 428 2.66 -40.10 17.52
N ALA A 429 1.74 -40.24 16.55
CA ALA A 429 0.48 -40.95 16.72
C ALA A 429 0.58 -42.48 16.53
N GLY A 430 1.79 -43.02 16.36
CA GLY A 430 2.04 -44.46 16.19
C GLY A 430 1.93 -44.95 14.75
N LEU A 431 1.77 -44.06 13.76
CA LEU A 431 1.64 -44.42 12.36
C LEU A 431 3.00 -44.39 11.64
N ARG A 432 3.38 -45.50 11.01
CA ARG A 432 4.56 -45.61 10.13
C ARG A 432 4.21 -45.15 8.71
N VAL A 433 4.65 -43.96 8.33
CA VAL A 433 4.48 -43.39 6.98
C VAL A 433 5.83 -42.92 6.43
N PRO A 434 6.01 -42.79 5.09
CA PRO A 434 7.27 -42.33 4.52
C PRO A 434 7.66 -40.92 5.02
N PRO A 435 8.96 -40.58 5.14
CA PRO A 435 9.41 -39.30 5.70
C PRO A 435 8.88 -38.02 5.03
N GLY A 436 8.43 -38.11 3.77
CA GLY A 436 7.81 -36.99 3.04
C GLY A 436 6.28 -37.01 3.01
N TYR A 437 5.64 -38.00 3.63
CA TYR A 437 4.19 -38.11 3.62
C TYR A 437 3.55 -37.00 4.45
N MET A 438 2.44 -36.48 3.96
CA MET A 438 1.63 -35.48 4.64
C MET A 438 0.18 -35.85 4.47
N LEU A 439 -0.55 -36.02 5.58
CA LEU A 439 -1.98 -36.25 5.55
C LEU A 439 -2.70 -34.91 5.33
N PRO A 440 -3.39 -34.70 4.21
CA PRO A 440 -4.05 -33.45 3.91
C PRO A 440 -5.52 -33.46 4.38
N LEU A 441 -5.94 -32.38 5.01
CA LEU A 441 -7.31 -32.14 5.46
C LEU A 441 -7.81 -30.85 4.80
N ALA A 442 -8.88 -30.94 4.01
CA ALA A 442 -9.48 -29.76 3.40
C ALA A 442 -10.13 -28.88 4.48
N VAL A 443 -9.91 -27.58 4.39
CA VAL A 443 -10.51 -26.54 5.24
C VAL A 443 -11.32 -25.60 4.34
N ARG A 444 -12.64 -25.62 4.47
CA ARG A 444 -13.57 -24.85 3.64
C ARG A 444 -14.55 -24.05 4.49
N GLY A 445 -15.32 -23.15 3.89
CA GLY A 445 -16.39 -22.41 4.57
C GLY A 445 -16.09 -20.93 4.63
N THR A 446 -16.35 -20.29 5.77
CA THR A 446 -16.12 -18.85 5.96
C THR A 446 -15.01 -18.56 6.95
N LEU A 447 -14.45 -17.35 6.92
CA LEU A 447 -13.43 -16.88 7.87
C LEU A 447 -13.86 -17.04 9.34
N THR A 448 -15.15 -16.84 9.63
CA THR A 448 -15.70 -16.95 10.99
C THR A 448 -16.13 -18.38 11.36
N ARG A 449 -16.33 -19.26 10.36
CA ARG A 449 -16.76 -20.65 10.55
C ARG A 449 -16.03 -21.59 9.58
N PRO A 450 -14.69 -21.71 9.71
CA PRO A 450 -13.94 -22.66 8.90
C PRO A 450 -14.31 -24.09 9.32
N GLN A 451 -14.57 -24.93 8.33
CA GLN A 451 -14.95 -26.33 8.47
C GLN A 451 -13.82 -27.21 7.92
N VAL A 452 -13.32 -28.12 8.74
CA VAL A 452 -12.35 -29.12 8.31
C VAL A 452 -13.10 -30.41 7.99
N ASP A 453 -12.71 -31.10 6.91
CA ASP A 453 -13.21 -32.43 6.59
C ASP A 453 -12.60 -33.50 7.52
N TRP A 454 -13.06 -33.49 8.78
CA TRP A 454 -12.61 -34.44 9.80
C TRP A 454 -13.00 -35.87 9.45
N VAL A 455 -14.15 -36.07 8.81
CA VAL A 455 -14.63 -37.42 8.43
C VAL A 455 -13.68 -38.04 7.42
N GLY A 456 -13.32 -37.30 6.36
CA GLY A 456 -12.33 -37.73 5.39
C GLY A 456 -10.97 -38.01 6.04
N ALA A 457 -10.55 -37.17 6.99
CA ALA A 457 -9.29 -37.38 7.72
C ALA A 457 -9.28 -38.66 8.56
N TYR A 458 -10.35 -38.95 9.31
CA TYR A 458 -10.45 -40.19 10.08
C TYR A 458 -10.46 -41.43 9.20
N GLN A 459 -11.14 -41.38 8.05
CA GLN A 459 -11.14 -42.48 7.08
C GLN A 459 -9.75 -42.75 6.52
N GLN A 460 -9.00 -41.69 6.17
CA GLN A 460 -7.63 -41.81 5.70
C GLN A 460 -6.68 -42.36 6.78
N LEU A 461 -6.80 -41.88 8.03
CA LEU A 461 -6.04 -42.41 9.17
C LEU A 461 -6.34 -43.90 9.43
N ALA A 462 -7.62 -44.28 9.38
CA ALA A 462 -8.04 -45.67 9.55
C ALA A 462 -7.48 -46.56 8.44
N ALA A 463 -7.53 -46.10 7.18
CA ALA A 463 -6.94 -46.81 6.05
C ALA A 463 -5.42 -47.02 6.23
N LEU A 464 -4.69 -45.97 6.63
CA LEU A 464 -3.25 -46.06 6.91
C LEU A 464 -2.95 -47.05 8.04
N ALA A 465 -3.73 -47.03 9.12
CA ALA A 465 -3.55 -47.96 10.24
C ALA A 465 -3.84 -49.42 9.84
N MET A 466 -4.86 -49.66 9.02
CA MET A 466 -5.19 -50.99 8.50
C MET A 466 -4.10 -51.52 7.56
N GLN A 467 -3.55 -50.68 6.69
CA GLN A 467 -2.45 -51.05 5.79
C GLN A 467 -1.18 -51.42 6.56
N GLN A 468 -0.85 -50.67 7.62
CA GLN A 468 0.28 -50.99 8.50
C GLN A 468 0.09 -52.34 9.21
N ARG A 469 -1.14 -52.67 9.63
CA ARG A 469 -1.45 -53.98 10.23
C ARG A 469 -1.36 -55.12 9.22
N ALA A 470 -1.68 -54.85 7.95
CA ALA A 470 -1.57 -55.81 6.87
C ALA A 470 -0.12 -56.01 6.36
N GLY A 471 0.85 -55.26 6.90
CA GLY A 471 2.25 -55.34 6.46
C GLY A 471 2.48 -54.78 5.05
N VAL A 472 1.57 -53.94 4.54
CA VAL A 472 1.73 -53.30 3.22
C VAL A 472 2.77 -52.18 3.35
N ASP A 473 3.79 -52.23 2.49
CA ASP A 473 4.85 -51.22 2.48
C ASP A 473 4.29 -49.81 2.22
N ALA A 474 4.69 -48.87 3.06
CA ALA A 474 4.15 -47.51 3.08
C ALA A 474 4.46 -46.70 1.80
N GLU A 475 5.44 -47.15 1.01
CA GLU A 475 5.83 -46.54 -0.27
C GLU A 475 4.75 -46.76 -1.35
N ALA A 476 4.11 -47.95 -1.38
CA ALA A 476 2.99 -48.23 -2.28
C ALA A 476 1.78 -47.35 -1.99
N VAL A 477 1.60 -46.94 -0.73
CA VAL A 477 0.50 -46.08 -0.28
C VAL A 477 0.72 -44.63 -0.71
N ALA A 478 1.94 -44.11 -0.58
CA ALA A 478 2.27 -42.78 -1.08
C ALA A 478 2.10 -42.70 -2.62
N ALA A 479 2.39 -43.81 -3.32
CA ALA A 479 2.16 -43.94 -4.75
C ALA A 479 0.67 -44.04 -5.16
N ALA A 480 -0.27 -44.16 -4.22
CA ALA A 480 -1.71 -44.16 -4.48
C ALA A 480 -2.42 -42.84 -4.12
N ALA A 481 -1.70 -41.87 -3.54
CA ALA A 481 -2.29 -40.58 -3.16
C ALA A 481 -2.79 -39.78 -4.39
N PRO A 482 -3.92 -39.05 -4.29
CA PRO A 482 -4.54 -38.38 -5.42
C PRO A 482 -3.63 -37.32 -6.07
N ALA A 483 -3.63 -37.28 -7.41
CA ALA A 483 -2.78 -36.45 -8.26
C ALA A 483 -2.63 -34.95 -7.87
N PRO A 484 -3.67 -34.20 -7.43
CA PRO A 484 -3.51 -32.78 -7.10
C PRO A 484 -2.53 -32.51 -5.94
N LEU A 485 -2.23 -33.51 -5.09
CA LEU A 485 -1.18 -33.39 -4.06
C LEU A 485 0.22 -33.49 -4.66
N ARG A 486 0.40 -34.24 -5.75
CA ARG A 486 1.71 -34.42 -6.39
C ARG A 486 2.19 -33.14 -7.04
N ASP A 487 1.30 -32.41 -7.71
CA ASP A 487 1.66 -31.19 -8.43
C ASP A 487 2.00 -30.04 -7.46
N LEU A 488 1.27 -29.92 -6.35
CA LEU A 488 1.53 -28.90 -5.32
C LEU A 488 2.82 -29.19 -4.52
N VAL A 489 3.08 -30.45 -4.20
CA VAL A 489 4.33 -30.87 -3.53
C VAL A 489 5.52 -30.75 -4.49
N ALA A 490 5.36 -31.12 -5.76
CA ALA A 490 6.38 -30.97 -6.79
C ALA A 490 6.70 -29.49 -7.08
N SER A 491 5.70 -28.60 -7.11
CA SER A 491 5.93 -27.16 -7.28
C SER A 491 6.64 -26.55 -6.08
N GLY A 492 6.31 -26.99 -4.85
CA GLY A 492 7.01 -26.56 -3.64
C GLY A 492 8.48 -27.00 -3.60
N HIS A 493 8.77 -28.24 -3.99
CA HIS A 493 10.15 -28.74 -4.04
C HIS A 493 10.98 -28.11 -5.17
N ARG A 494 10.41 -27.91 -6.37
CA ARG A 494 11.11 -27.20 -7.46
C ARG A 494 11.47 -25.76 -7.08
N GLN A 495 10.53 -25.01 -6.49
CA GLN A 495 10.81 -23.63 -6.08
C GLN A 495 11.82 -23.54 -4.93
N SER A 496 11.83 -24.50 -4.00
CA SER A 496 12.83 -24.54 -2.93
C SER A 496 14.23 -24.87 -3.47
N ALA A 497 14.33 -25.71 -4.48
CA ALA A 497 15.58 -26.06 -5.15
C ALA A 497 16.10 -24.91 -6.03
N GLU A 498 15.23 -24.24 -6.80
CA GLU A 498 15.57 -23.06 -7.61
C GLU A 498 16.07 -21.90 -6.73
N ARG A 499 15.45 -21.64 -5.57
CA ARG A 499 15.93 -20.62 -4.62
C ARG A 499 17.29 -20.94 -3.99
N GLN A 500 17.66 -22.22 -3.85
CA GLN A 500 19.00 -22.61 -3.40
C GLN A 500 20.06 -22.46 -4.51
N GLN A 501 19.63 -22.42 -5.77
CA GLN A 501 20.51 -22.14 -6.91
C GLN A 501 20.70 -20.64 -7.13
N ASP A 502 19.67 -19.81 -6.97
CA ASP A 502 19.76 -18.34 -7.14
C ASP A 502 20.44 -17.62 -5.95
N SER A 503 20.71 -18.33 -4.85
CA SER A 503 21.41 -17.81 -3.66
C SER A 503 22.91 -18.16 -3.65
N LYS A 504 23.43 -18.79 -4.71
CA LYS A 504 24.87 -19.05 -4.93
C LYS A 504 25.34 -18.21 -6.11
#